data_AF-X8DDC0-F1
#
_entry.id   AF-X8DDC0-F1
#
_cell.length_a   1.000
_cell.length_b   1.000
_cell.length_c   1.000
_cell.angle_alpha   90.00
_cell.angle_beta   90.00
_cell.angle_gamma   90.00
#
_symmetry.space_group_name_H-M   'P 1'
#
loop_
_entity.id
_entity.type
_entity.pdbx_description
1 polymer ?
#
loop_
_entity_poly.entity_id
_entity_poly.type
_entity_poly.pdbx_seq_one_letter_code
_entity_poly.pdbx_strand_id
1 'polypeptide(L)'
;MVENTYGITETEYEAILAVQGGACAICGRAKGITKRLAVDHDHKLGNTREAVRGLLCTTCNHVVIGRYGPEALRRAIDYLADPPARRVLTIELPPLPVARTEDKAPAAAEVSA
;
A
#
# COMPACT_ATOMS: atom_id res chain seq x y z
N MET A 1 9.68 11.89 17.11
CA MET A 1 9.22 10.51 17.42
C MET A 1 7.80 10.40 16.90
N VAL A 2 7.36 9.22 16.43
CA VAL A 2 6.02 9.03 15.82
C VAL A 2 4.91 9.52 16.78
N GLU A 3 5.10 9.28 18.07
CA GLU A 3 4.23 9.76 19.16
C GLU A 3 4.10 11.28 19.21
N ASN A 4 5.21 12.02 19.16
CA ASN A 4 5.20 13.49 19.18
C ASN A 4 4.59 14.11 17.93
N THR A 5 4.56 13.37 16.81
CA THR A 5 4.02 13.88 15.54
C THR A 5 2.56 13.52 15.39
N TYR A 6 2.16 12.26 15.63
CA TYR A 6 0.83 11.76 15.29
C TYR A 6 -0.01 11.30 16.50
N GLY A 7 0.52 11.39 17.72
CA GLY A 7 -0.22 10.96 18.92
C GLY A 7 -0.46 9.45 19.01
N ILE A 8 0.38 8.63 18.35
CA ILE A 8 0.36 7.18 18.48
C ILE A 8 1.64 6.68 19.14
N THR A 9 1.49 5.77 20.09
CA THR A 9 2.57 5.09 20.78
C THR A 9 3.24 4.05 19.87
N GLU A 10 4.42 3.58 20.27
CA GLU A 10 5.12 2.50 19.58
C GLU A 10 4.28 1.22 19.51
N THR A 11 3.61 0.86 20.61
CA THR A 11 2.76 -0.33 20.69
C THR A 11 1.58 -0.24 19.71
N GLU A 12 1.02 0.95 19.53
CA GLU A 12 -0.07 1.16 18.57
C GLU A 12 0.42 1.13 17.13
N TYR A 13 1.62 1.65 16.86
CA TYR A 13 2.27 1.49 15.56
C TYR A 13 2.42 0.00 15.22
N GLU A 14 2.96 -0.80 16.13
CA GLU A 14 3.12 -2.25 15.94
C GLU A 14 1.77 -2.97 15.80
N ALA A 15 0.73 -2.54 16.53
CA ALA A 15 -0.62 -3.07 16.38
C ALA A 15 -1.23 -2.77 14.99
N ILE A 16 -1.06 -1.54 14.48
CA ILE A 16 -1.49 -1.19 13.11
C ILE A 16 -0.72 -2.04 12.10
N LEU A 17 0.60 -2.20 12.27
CA LEU A 17 1.42 -3.02 11.40
C LEU A 17 0.94 -4.49 11.38
N ALA A 18 0.60 -5.05 12.55
CA ALA A 18 0.08 -6.40 12.67
C ALA A 18 -1.27 -6.56 11.95
N VAL A 19 -2.19 -5.61 12.11
CA VAL A 19 -3.49 -5.60 11.40
C VAL A 19 -3.29 -5.53 9.88
N GLN A 20 -2.25 -4.84 9.40
CA GLN A 20 -1.89 -4.80 7.98
C GLN A 20 -1.15 -6.05 7.47
N GLY A 21 -0.97 -7.08 8.31
CA GLY A 21 -0.24 -8.30 7.95
C GLY A 21 1.28 -8.12 7.89
N GLY A 22 1.83 -7.15 8.64
CA GLY A 22 3.28 -6.94 8.73
C GLY A 22 3.89 -6.23 7.52
N ALA A 23 3.06 -5.56 6.68
CA ALA A 23 3.53 -4.90 5.47
C ALA A 23 2.77 -3.60 5.17
N CYS A 24 3.28 -2.85 4.19
CA CYS A 24 2.60 -1.68 3.61
C CYS A 24 1.20 -2.05 3.15
N ALA A 25 0.18 -1.34 3.67
CA ALA A 25 -1.23 -1.61 3.41
C ALA A 25 -1.61 -1.54 1.92
N ILE A 26 -0.86 -0.79 1.10
CA ILE A 26 -1.16 -0.64 -0.33
C ILE A 26 -0.47 -1.70 -1.19
N CYS A 27 0.84 -1.88 -1.03
CA CYS A 27 1.60 -2.73 -1.96
C CYS A 27 1.87 -4.13 -1.43
N GLY A 28 1.67 -4.40 -0.14
CA GLY A 28 1.93 -5.69 0.51
C GLY A 28 3.40 -6.16 0.52
N ARG A 29 4.32 -5.40 -0.08
CA ARG A 29 5.72 -5.83 -0.29
C ARG A 29 6.68 -5.33 0.77
N ALA A 30 6.54 -4.07 1.18
CA ALA A 30 7.48 -3.45 2.11
C ALA A 30 7.12 -3.83 3.55
N LYS A 31 8.03 -4.50 4.26
CA LYS A 31 7.80 -5.05 5.61
C LYS A 31 8.29 -4.17 6.76
N GLY A 32 8.80 -2.97 6.48
CA GLY A 32 9.36 -2.10 7.53
C GLY A 32 10.74 -2.50 8.06
N ILE A 33 11.32 -3.63 7.62
CA ILE A 33 12.58 -4.19 8.16
C ILE A 33 13.80 -3.29 7.90
N THR A 34 14.02 -2.90 6.64
CA THR A 34 15.17 -2.05 6.27
C THR A 34 14.89 -0.57 6.48
N LYS A 35 13.64 -0.18 6.29
CA LYS A 35 13.16 1.18 6.52
C LYS A 35 11.75 1.10 7.08
N ARG A 36 11.56 1.72 8.23
CA ARG A 36 10.27 1.84 8.90
C ARG A 36 9.22 2.43 7.95
N LEU A 37 8.00 1.88 7.99
CA LEU A 37 6.89 2.40 7.20
C LEU A 37 6.45 3.77 7.74
N ALA A 38 6.12 4.68 6.83
CA ALA A 38 5.61 6.00 7.16
C ALA A 38 4.15 5.90 7.65
N VAL A 39 3.79 6.74 8.63
CA VAL A 39 2.40 6.91 9.06
C VAL A 39 1.68 7.81 8.06
N ASP A 40 0.71 7.24 7.38
CA ASP A 40 -0.21 7.98 6.53
C ASP A 40 -1.36 8.55 7.37
N HIS A 41 -1.79 9.78 7.07
CA HIS A 41 -2.83 10.48 7.82
C HIS A 41 -3.68 11.40 6.93
N ASP A 42 -4.90 11.69 7.37
CA ASP A 42 -5.76 12.67 6.72
C ASP A 42 -5.29 14.10 7.00
N HIS A 43 -4.79 14.76 5.97
CA HIS A 43 -4.29 16.13 6.06
C HIS A 43 -5.37 17.16 6.47
N LYS A 44 -6.67 16.83 6.36
CA LYS A 44 -7.76 17.71 6.81
C LYS A 44 -7.90 17.74 8.33
N LEU A 45 -7.56 16.63 8.99
CA LEU A 45 -7.62 16.48 10.44
C LEU A 45 -6.28 16.86 11.12
N GLY A 46 -5.24 17.07 10.31
CA GLY A 46 -3.91 17.45 10.77
C GLY A 46 -3.13 16.25 11.32
N ASN A 47 -2.09 16.53 12.11
CA ASN A 47 -1.26 15.49 12.72
C ASN A 47 -1.85 15.04 14.06
N THR A 48 -3.06 14.50 14.01
CA THR A 48 -3.77 13.98 15.18
C THR A 48 -3.86 12.46 15.11
N ARG A 49 -4.20 11.85 16.25
CA ARG A 49 -4.38 10.41 16.34
C ARG A 49 -5.54 9.95 15.45
N GLU A 50 -6.61 10.71 15.40
CA GLU A 50 -7.81 10.45 14.61
C GLU A 50 -7.57 10.56 13.10
N ALA A 51 -6.52 11.27 12.70
CA ALA A 51 -6.15 11.41 11.30
C ALA A 51 -5.43 10.16 10.76
N VAL A 52 -4.86 9.31 11.61
CA VAL A 52 -4.04 8.18 11.18
C VAL A 52 -4.87 7.18 10.36
N ARG A 53 -4.41 6.90 9.12
CA ARG A 53 -5.06 5.96 8.20
C ARG A 53 -4.36 4.60 8.17
N GLY A 54 -3.03 4.58 8.29
CA GLY A 54 -2.24 3.34 8.25
C GLY A 54 -0.75 3.58 8.04
N LEU A 55 -0.03 2.50 7.74
CA LEU A 55 1.42 2.48 7.54
C LEU A 55 1.80 2.11 6.11
N LEU A 56 2.55 2.97 5.45
CA LEU A 56 2.89 2.84 4.02
C LEU A 56 4.39 2.96 3.76
N CYS A 57 4.87 2.32 2.70
CA CYS A 57 6.23 2.58 2.22
C CYS A 57 6.33 3.98 1.59
N THR A 58 7.54 4.52 1.49
CA THR A 58 7.76 5.88 0.93
C THR A 58 7.15 6.06 -0.46
N THR A 59 7.27 5.05 -1.34
CA THR A 59 6.69 5.11 -2.69
C THR A 59 5.17 5.16 -2.64
N CYS A 60 4.52 4.27 -1.88
CA CYS A 60 3.06 4.27 -1.78
C CYS A 60 2.56 5.58 -1.15
N ASN A 61 3.20 6.03 -0.08
CA ASN A 61 2.81 7.23 0.64
C ASN A 61 2.93 8.49 -0.25
N HIS A 62 4.09 8.71 -0.89
CA HIS A 62 4.33 9.97 -1.61
C HIS A 62 3.90 9.93 -3.08
N VAL A 63 3.98 8.78 -3.73
CA VAL A 63 3.76 8.67 -5.18
C VAL A 63 2.35 8.17 -5.50
N VAL A 64 1.86 7.15 -4.79
CA VAL A 64 0.54 6.59 -5.11
C VAL A 64 -0.56 7.49 -4.56
N ILE A 65 -0.61 7.69 -3.24
CA ILE A 65 -1.70 8.47 -2.61
C ILE A 65 -1.34 9.92 -2.33
N GLY A 66 -0.04 10.26 -2.26
CA GLY A 66 0.42 11.64 -2.07
C GLY A 66 0.33 12.50 -3.35
N ARG A 67 0.30 11.87 -4.54
CA ARG A 67 0.24 12.58 -5.83
C ARG A 67 -1.15 12.56 -6.47
N TYR A 68 -1.91 11.48 -6.25
CA TYR A 68 -3.18 11.26 -6.94
C TYR A 68 -4.31 11.11 -5.93
N GLY A 69 -5.40 11.85 -6.17
CA GLY A 69 -6.64 11.70 -5.40
C GLY A 69 -7.40 10.41 -5.73
N PRO A 70 -8.41 10.04 -4.92
CA PRO A 70 -9.17 8.80 -5.07
C PRO A 70 -9.79 8.62 -6.46
N GLU A 71 -10.29 9.69 -7.08
CA GLU A 71 -10.91 9.63 -8.41
C GLU A 71 -9.89 9.31 -9.51
N ALA A 72 -8.68 9.85 -9.40
CA ALA A 72 -7.60 9.54 -10.33
C ALA A 72 -7.13 8.09 -10.18
N LEU A 73 -7.03 7.59 -8.94
CA LEU A 73 -6.70 6.20 -8.65
C LEU A 73 -7.78 5.25 -9.17
N ARG A 74 -9.07 5.58 -9.04
CA ARG A 74 -10.17 4.82 -9.63
C ARG A 74 -10.07 4.77 -11.16
N ARG A 75 -9.83 5.92 -11.81
CA ARG A 75 -9.59 5.94 -13.26
C ARG A 75 -8.36 5.14 -13.68
N ALA A 76 -7.34 5.02 -12.83
CA ALA A 76 -6.19 4.17 -13.13
C ALA A 76 -6.56 2.68 -13.16
N ILE A 77 -7.47 2.24 -12.27
CA ILE A 77 -8.04 0.88 -12.32
C ILE A 77 -8.80 0.70 -13.64
N ASP A 78 -9.68 1.64 -13.99
CA ASP A 78 -10.47 1.58 -15.23
C ASP A 78 -9.57 1.58 -16.48
N TYR A 79 -8.53 2.43 -16.50
CA TYR A 79 -7.56 2.53 -17.60
C TYR A 79 -6.79 1.23 -17.82
N LEU A 80 -6.38 0.56 -16.74
CA LEU A 80 -5.74 -0.74 -16.86
C LEU A 80 -6.73 -1.77 -17.42
N ALA A 81 -7.99 -1.75 -16.96
CA ALA A 81 -9.01 -2.72 -17.36
C ALA A 81 -9.43 -2.60 -18.82
N ASP A 82 -9.68 -1.38 -19.29
CA ASP A 82 -10.05 -1.06 -20.66
C ASP A 82 -9.19 0.11 -21.19
N PRO A 83 -7.92 -0.17 -21.57
CA PRO A 83 -7.05 0.88 -22.07
C PRO A 83 -7.57 1.40 -23.41
N PRO A 84 -7.68 2.73 -23.60
CA PRO A 84 -8.32 3.32 -24.78
C PRO A 84 -7.64 2.94 -26.10
N ALA A 85 -6.36 2.54 -26.05
CA ALA A 85 -5.62 2.04 -27.21
C ALA A 85 -6.29 0.82 -27.87
N ARG A 86 -7.03 -0.01 -27.11
CA ARG A 86 -7.80 -1.16 -27.65
C ARG A 86 -8.82 -0.73 -28.70
N ARG A 87 -9.38 0.47 -28.57
CA ARG A 87 -10.42 0.99 -29.47
C ARG A 87 -9.87 1.47 -30.81
N VAL A 88 -8.56 1.70 -30.89
CA VAL A 88 -7.93 2.34 -32.06
C VAL A 88 -6.98 1.39 -32.77
N LEU A 89 -6.15 0.65 -32.03
CA LEU A 89 -5.01 -0.05 -32.62
C LEU A 89 -5.38 -1.40 -33.28
N THR A 90 -6.63 -1.87 -33.19
CA THR A 90 -7.07 -3.19 -33.74
C THR A 90 -6.16 -4.35 -33.34
N ILE A 91 -5.54 -4.27 -32.15
CA ILE A 91 -4.69 -5.31 -31.60
C ILE A 91 -5.50 -6.05 -30.53
N GLU A 92 -5.63 -7.36 -30.65
CA GLU A 92 -6.08 -8.21 -29.54
C GLU A 92 -5.03 -8.14 -28.43
N LEU A 93 -5.23 -7.24 -27.48
CA LEU A 93 -4.42 -7.21 -26.27
C LEU A 93 -4.95 -8.31 -25.33
N PRO A 94 -4.05 -9.11 -24.72
CA PRO A 94 -4.47 -10.12 -23.77
C PRO A 94 -5.28 -9.46 -22.63
N PRO A 95 -6.18 -10.22 -21.97
CA PRO A 95 -6.87 -9.73 -20.79
C PRO A 95 -5.84 -9.24 -19.78
N LEU A 96 -6.24 -8.27 -18.96
CA LEU A 96 -5.40 -7.80 -17.88
C LEU A 96 -4.85 -8.97 -17.08
N PRO A 97 -3.55 -8.99 -16.74
CA PRO A 97 -3.08 -9.94 -15.74
C PRO A 97 -3.85 -9.66 -14.43
N VAL A 98 -4.77 -10.57 -14.10
CA VAL A 98 -5.48 -10.61 -12.82
C VAL A 98 -4.45 -10.92 -11.74
N ALA A 99 -3.97 -9.87 -11.08
CA ALA A 99 -3.02 -9.89 -9.97
C ALA A 99 -1.70 -10.64 -10.24
N ARG A 100 -0.56 -10.01 -9.91
CA ARG A 100 0.64 -10.80 -9.59
C ARG A 100 0.46 -11.38 -8.19
N THR A 101 -0.44 -12.34 -8.02
CA THR A 101 -0.37 -13.26 -6.88
C THR A 101 0.62 -14.36 -7.28
N GLU A 102 1.67 -14.51 -6.46
CA GLU A 102 2.64 -15.63 -6.45
C GLU A 102 3.78 -15.45 -7.49
N ASP A 103 5.07 -15.41 -7.16
CA ASP A 103 5.83 -16.32 -6.30
C ASP A 103 6.63 -15.64 -5.17
N LYS A 104 6.25 -15.95 -3.93
CA LYS A 104 7.19 -16.59 -2.99
C LYS A 104 6.32 -17.30 -1.94
N ALA A 105 6.09 -18.58 -2.16
CA ALA A 105 5.64 -19.47 -1.09
C ALA A 105 6.50 -19.22 0.16
N PRO A 106 5.94 -19.21 1.38
CA PRO A 106 6.78 -19.28 2.55
C PRO A 106 7.57 -20.59 2.45
N ALA A 107 8.90 -20.49 2.54
CA ALA A 107 9.72 -21.67 2.76
C ALA A 107 9.19 -22.35 4.02
N ALA A 108 8.81 -23.62 3.91
CA ALA A 108 8.45 -24.43 5.05
C ALA A 108 9.56 -24.31 6.10
N ALA A 109 9.19 -23.87 7.30
CA ALA A 109 10.06 -23.99 8.45
C ALA A 109 10.12 -25.48 8.79
N GLU A 110 11.23 -26.13 8.44
CA GLU A 110 11.59 -27.43 9.00
C GLU A 110 11.82 -27.24 10.49
N VAL A 111 10.83 -27.63 11.30
CA VAL A 111 11.00 -27.85 12.74
C VAL A 111 11.76 -29.17 12.88
N SER A 112 13.07 -29.08 13.09
CA SER A 112 13.84 -30.22 13.61
C SER A 112 13.71 -30.23 15.13
N ALA A 113 13.29 -31.38 15.64
CA ALA A 113 13.20 -31.74 17.05
C ALA A 113 14.58 -31.99 17.69
#